data_AF-A0A2D4G4D4-F1
#
_entry.id   AF-A0A2D4G4D4-F1
#
_cell.length_a   1.000
_cell.length_b   1.000
_cell.length_c   1.000
_cell.angle_alpha   90.00
_cell.angle_beta   90.00
_cell.angle_gamma   90.00
#
_symmetry.space_group_name_H-M   'P 1'
#
loop_
_entity.id
_entity.type
_entity.pdbx_description
1 polymer ?
#
loop_
_entity_poly.entity_id
_entity_poly.type
_entity_poly.pdbx_seq_one_letter_code
_entity_poly.pdbx_strand_id
1 'polypeptide(L)'
;GAVGEVSAARLSLRLPSRPDSVAEGGAASPAGSSPPAFCRPAGSLCAVYSETMELADGVVYQEDPGGPGPAMMSERVSGLAGSIYREFERLIGRYDEEVVAELMPLVVAVLENLDSVCAHSQETSVELELLRDDNEQLLTQYEREKALRKQAEEKFIEFEDSQEQEKKEIQIRVEALESQTRQLELKAKNYADQISRLEEREAELKKEYNALHSRHTEMIHNYMEHLERAKFHQLTGGEQPEPIMHSRIRRCASYS
;
A
#
# COMPACT_ATOMS: atom_id res chain seq x y z
N GLY A 1 58.90 -10.06 8.23
CA GLY A 1 58.31 -8.93 8.97
C GLY A 1 57.81 -7.95 7.94
N ALA A 2 56.72 -7.23 8.13
CA ALA A 2 55.80 -7.10 9.24
C ALA A 2 54.61 -6.34 8.64
N VAL A 3 53.39 -6.77 8.97
CA VAL A 3 52.24 -5.94 9.38
C VAL A 3 52.02 -4.67 8.52
N GLY A 4 51.04 -4.62 7.62
CA GLY A 4 49.62 -4.62 7.94
C GLY A 4 49.17 -3.19 8.29
N GLU A 5 48.39 -2.54 7.44
CA GLU A 5 47.47 -1.49 7.88
C GLU A 5 46.35 -1.25 6.85
N VAL A 6 45.17 -1.71 7.24
CA VAL A 6 43.87 -1.31 6.73
C VAL A 6 43.42 -0.13 7.60
N SER A 7 42.99 0.99 7.02
CA SER A 7 41.93 1.81 7.63
C SER A 7 41.32 2.84 6.68
N ALA A 8 40.16 2.44 6.17
CA ALA A 8 38.90 3.17 6.09
C ALA A 8 38.95 4.71 6.02
N ALA A 9 38.59 5.22 4.84
CA ALA A 9 38.10 6.57 4.63
C ALA A 9 36.85 6.83 5.51
N ARG A 10 36.97 7.77 6.45
CA ARG A 10 35.84 8.41 7.12
C ARG A 10 35.14 9.36 6.15
N LEU A 11 34.03 8.94 5.57
CA LEU A 11 33.03 9.85 5.00
C LEU A 11 32.11 10.31 6.14
N SER A 12 32.30 11.55 6.59
CA SER A 12 31.41 12.25 7.50
C SER A 12 30.13 12.65 6.78
N LEU A 13 29.09 11.80 6.86
CA LEU A 13 27.72 12.19 6.52
C LEU A 13 27.08 12.85 7.74
N ARG A 14 26.74 14.12 7.54
CA ARG A 14 26.12 15.08 8.45
C ARG A 14 24.62 14.74 8.54
N LEU A 15 24.17 14.21 9.67
CA LEU A 15 22.73 14.10 9.98
C LEU A 15 22.21 15.47 10.45
N PRO A 16 21.03 15.94 9.99
CA PRO A 16 20.39 17.11 10.57
C PRO A 16 19.59 16.74 11.82
N SER A 17 19.68 17.67 12.76
CA SER A 17 19.14 17.77 14.10
C SER A 17 17.62 17.61 14.19
N ARG A 18 17.15 16.88 15.20
CA ARG A 18 15.81 17.05 15.79
C ARG A 18 15.72 18.40 16.50
N PRO A 19 14.54 19.03 16.56
CA PRO A 19 14.19 19.89 17.68
C PRO A 19 13.21 19.19 18.63
N ASP A 20 13.46 19.42 19.91
CA ASP A 20 12.61 19.11 21.05
C ASP A 20 11.29 19.88 20.99
N SER A 21 10.19 19.22 21.33
CA SER A 21 9.03 19.89 21.94
C SER A 21 8.35 18.95 22.92
N VAL A 22 8.59 19.24 24.19
CA VAL A 22 7.93 18.64 25.35
C VAL A 22 6.54 19.26 25.48
N ALA A 23 5.51 18.43 25.49
CA ALA A 23 4.22 18.76 26.08
C ALA A 23 3.69 17.50 26.78
N GLU A 24 3.77 17.51 28.11
CA GLU A 24 3.13 16.54 28.99
C GLU A 24 1.60 16.68 28.92
N GLY A 25 0.91 15.54 28.99
CA GLY A 25 -0.53 15.51 29.18
C GLY A 25 -1.11 14.10 29.23
N GLY A 26 -1.15 13.51 30.43
CA GLY A 26 -2.24 12.63 30.87
C GLY A 26 -2.24 11.17 30.40
N ALA A 27 -1.83 10.27 31.31
CA ALA A 27 -2.12 8.85 31.24
C ALA A 27 -3.59 8.55 31.59
N ALA A 28 -4.24 7.61 30.87
CA ALA A 28 -4.87 6.40 31.44
C ALA A 28 -5.76 5.63 30.45
N SER A 29 -5.34 4.38 30.19
CA SER A 29 -6.14 3.15 30.03
C SER A 29 -6.84 2.76 28.70
N PRO A 30 -7.03 1.43 28.49
CA PRO A 30 -7.13 0.81 27.16
C PRO A 30 -8.53 0.27 26.83
N ALA A 31 -8.91 0.34 25.56
CA ALA A 31 -9.97 -0.44 24.93
C ALA A 31 -9.41 -0.83 23.55
N GLY A 32 -9.36 -2.09 23.14
CA GLY A 32 -10.51 -2.97 23.03
C GLY A 32 -11.02 -2.90 21.59
N SER A 33 -11.27 -4.07 21.00
CA SER A 33 -11.96 -4.33 19.74
C SER A 33 -11.17 -4.18 18.42
N SER A 34 -10.74 -5.33 17.92
CA SER A 34 -10.73 -5.67 16.50
C SER A 34 -12.09 -5.34 15.85
N PRO A 35 -12.15 -4.84 14.60
CA PRO A 35 -13.34 -4.96 13.78
C PRO A 35 -13.26 -6.17 12.83
N PRO A 36 -14.42 -6.71 12.43
CA PRO A 36 -14.55 -8.06 11.88
C PRO A 36 -14.38 -8.09 10.36
N ALA A 37 -14.08 -9.29 9.87
CA ALA A 37 -14.22 -9.69 8.48
C ALA A 37 -15.55 -9.21 7.91
N PHE A 38 -15.50 -8.35 6.90
CA PHE A 38 -16.66 -7.96 6.14
C PHE A 38 -16.73 -8.78 4.85
N CYS A 39 -17.82 -9.54 4.79
CA CYS A 39 -18.38 -10.31 3.69
C CYS A 39 -17.82 -10.03 2.28
N ARG A 40 -17.23 -11.08 1.70
CA ARG A 40 -17.32 -11.34 0.26
C ARG A 40 -18.80 -11.40 -0.15
N PRO A 41 -19.23 -10.70 -1.20
CA PRO A 41 -20.29 -11.20 -2.05
C PRO A 41 -19.64 -11.94 -3.23
N ALA A 42 -19.81 -13.26 -3.24
CA ALA A 42 -19.83 -13.99 -4.50
C ALA A 42 -21.02 -13.46 -5.30
N GLY A 43 -20.75 -12.85 -6.46
CA GLY A 43 -21.78 -12.13 -7.22
C GLY A 43 -21.34 -11.78 -8.63
N SER A 44 -20.78 -12.75 -9.35
CA SER A 44 -20.83 -12.78 -10.81
C SER A 44 -22.31 -12.72 -11.21
N LEU A 45 -22.79 -11.56 -11.69
CA LEU A 45 -23.97 -11.41 -12.59
C LEU A 45 -24.41 -9.94 -12.84
N CYS A 46 -23.69 -8.90 -12.41
CA CYS A 46 -24.08 -7.51 -12.71
C CYS A 46 -23.44 -6.96 -14.01
N ALA A 47 -23.13 -7.85 -14.94
CA ALA A 47 -22.51 -7.55 -16.24
C ALA A 47 -23.53 -7.59 -17.38
N VAL A 48 -24.75 -7.06 -17.17
CA VAL A 48 -25.68 -6.73 -18.25
C VAL A 48 -26.53 -5.57 -17.75
N TYR A 49 -26.91 -4.65 -18.63
CA TYR A 49 -27.53 -3.33 -18.44
C TYR A 49 -26.50 -2.19 -18.44
N SER A 50 -26.05 -1.78 -19.64
CA SER A 50 -26.64 -0.72 -20.49
C SER A 50 -25.80 0.54 -20.30
N GLU A 51 -24.80 0.80 -21.13
CA GLU A 51 -24.90 1.39 -22.48
C GLU A 51 -25.32 2.86 -22.42
N THR A 52 -24.31 3.72 -22.66
CA THR A 52 -24.34 5.07 -23.23
C THR A 52 -25.42 6.05 -22.78
N MET A 53 -25.00 7.15 -22.15
CA MET A 53 -25.48 8.46 -22.60
C MET A 53 -24.41 9.54 -22.37
N GLU A 54 -24.13 10.25 -23.47
CA GLU A 54 -23.17 11.34 -23.59
C GLU A 54 -23.58 12.58 -22.78
N LEU A 55 -22.54 13.35 -22.47
CA LEU A 55 -22.58 14.68 -21.88
C LEU A 55 -23.17 15.70 -22.85
N ALA A 56 -24.27 16.36 -22.47
CA ALA A 56 -24.57 17.78 -22.72
C ALA A 56 -25.96 18.09 -22.16
N ASP A 57 -26.12 19.12 -21.33
CA ASP A 57 -26.66 20.40 -21.82
C ASP A 57 -26.61 21.47 -20.71
N GLY A 58 -26.31 22.70 -21.11
CA GLY A 58 -26.29 23.85 -20.23
C GLY A 58 -27.70 24.40 -20.07
N VAL A 59 -28.17 24.52 -18.83
CA VAL A 59 -29.43 25.22 -18.55
C VAL A 59 -29.11 26.63 -18.05
N VAL A 60 -29.22 27.57 -18.97
CA VAL A 60 -29.30 29.00 -18.69
C VAL A 60 -30.68 29.27 -18.12
N TYR A 61 -30.77 29.57 -16.83
CA TYR A 61 -31.97 30.17 -16.26
C TYR A 61 -32.07 31.61 -16.78
N GLN A 62 -32.88 31.80 -17.81
CA GLN A 62 -33.35 33.12 -18.21
C GLN A 62 -34.52 33.46 -17.30
N GLU A 63 -34.27 34.30 -16.28
CA GLU A 63 -35.33 34.93 -15.50
C GLU A 63 -36.14 35.85 -16.41
N ASP A 64 -37.43 35.59 -16.54
CA ASP A 64 -38.39 36.49 -17.17
C ASP A 64 -38.88 37.51 -16.10
N PRO A 65 -38.67 38.83 -16.29
CA PRO A 65 -39.09 39.85 -15.34
C PRO A 65 -40.56 40.20 -15.58
N GLY A 66 -41.46 39.33 -15.12
CA GLY A 66 -42.90 39.52 -15.16
C GLY A 66 -43.51 39.33 -13.77
N GLY A 67 -43.31 40.30 -12.88
CA GLY A 67 -43.81 40.24 -11.50
C GLY A 67 -45.34 40.04 -11.41
N PRO A 68 -45.82 39.30 -10.40
CA PRO A 68 -47.24 39.04 -10.22
C PRO A 68 -47.94 40.32 -9.74
N GLY A 69 -48.81 40.87 -10.58
CA GLY A 69 -49.81 41.85 -10.14
C GLY A 69 -50.77 41.23 -9.10
N PRO A 70 -51.56 42.06 -8.37
CA PRO A 70 -52.45 41.58 -7.32
C PRO A 70 -53.37 40.51 -7.89
N ALA A 71 -53.33 39.33 -7.27
CA ALA A 71 -54.01 38.09 -7.63
C ALA A 71 -55.23 38.31 -8.54
N MET A 72 -55.08 37.97 -9.82
CA MET A 72 -56.21 37.94 -10.74
C MET A 72 -57.15 36.85 -10.23
N MET A 73 -58.39 37.22 -9.86
CA MET A 73 -59.40 36.24 -9.45
C MET A 73 -59.50 35.14 -10.51
N SER A 74 -59.70 33.90 -10.06
CA SER A 74 -59.84 32.76 -10.97
C SER A 74 -60.88 33.09 -12.04
N GLU A 75 -60.53 32.87 -13.31
CA GLU A 75 -61.42 33.20 -14.45
C GLU A 75 -62.82 32.57 -14.27
N ARG A 76 -62.85 31.39 -13.64
CA ARG A 76 -64.08 30.66 -13.27
C ARG A 76 -64.87 31.36 -12.17
N VAL A 77 -64.20 31.91 -11.14
CA VAL A 77 -64.84 32.65 -10.04
C VAL A 77 -65.36 34.00 -10.56
N SER A 78 -64.62 34.67 -11.43
CA SER A 78 -65.06 35.93 -12.05
C SER A 78 -66.28 35.74 -12.97
N GLY A 79 -66.33 34.65 -13.74
CA GLY A 79 -67.47 34.32 -14.61
C GLY A 79 -68.72 33.94 -13.82
N LEU A 80 -68.54 33.24 -12.68
CA LEU A 80 -69.62 32.91 -11.77
C LEU A 80 -70.16 34.17 -11.08
N ALA A 81 -69.26 35.02 -10.57
CA ALA A 81 -69.59 36.31 -9.98
C ALA A 81 -70.42 37.15 -10.97
N GLY A 82 -69.94 37.34 -12.20
CA GLY A 82 -70.66 38.10 -13.23
C GLY A 82 -72.05 37.53 -13.56
N SER A 83 -72.20 36.20 -13.53
CA SER A 83 -73.50 35.55 -13.75
C SER A 83 -74.46 35.79 -12.58
N ILE A 84 -73.97 35.72 -11.34
CA ILE A 84 -74.77 35.95 -10.13
C ILE A 84 -75.17 37.42 -10.01
N TYR A 85 -74.25 38.37 -10.25
CA TYR A 85 -74.56 39.80 -10.24
C TYR A 85 -75.61 40.18 -11.28
N ARG A 86 -75.58 39.56 -12.47
CA ARG A 86 -76.59 39.78 -13.52
C ARG A 86 -77.99 39.24 -13.17
N GLU A 87 -78.07 38.21 -12.34
CA GLU A 87 -79.35 37.74 -11.78
C GLU A 87 -79.85 38.67 -10.67
N PHE A 88 -78.95 39.18 -9.82
CA PHE A 88 -79.31 40.17 -8.81
C PHE A 88 -79.86 41.47 -9.41
N GLU A 89 -79.28 41.97 -10.49
CA GLU A 89 -79.84 43.12 -11.22
C GLU A 89 -81.30 42.87 -11.69
N ARG A 90 -81.61 41.65 -12.14
CA ARG A 90 -82.96 41.26 -12.55
C ARG A 90 -83.95 41.16 -11.37
N LEU A 91 -83.48 40.69 -10.22
CA LEU A 91 -84.25 40.59 -8.97
C LEU A 91 -84.60 41.97 -8.41
N ILE A 92 -83.61 42.87 -8.34
CA ILE A 92 -83.79 44.25 -7.89
C ILE A 92 -84.83 44.97 -8.78
N GLY A 93 -84.76 44.77 -10.10
CA GLY A 93 -85.71 45.36 -11.05
C GLY A 93 -87.15 44.84 -10.94
N ARG A 94 -87.41 43.74 -10.21
CA ARG A 94 -88.74 43.12 -10.05
C ARG A 94 -89.31 43.24 -8.64
N TYR A 95 -88.45 43.27 -7.62
CA TYR A 95 -88.82 43.11 -6.21
C TYR A 95 -88.15 44.13 -5.26
N ASP A 96 -87.49 45.16 -5.80
CA ASP A 96 -86.71 46.19 -5.08
C ASP A 96 -85.42 45.67 -4.40
N GLU A 97 -84.60 46.61 -3.94
CA GLU A 97 -83.23 46.37 -3.44
C GLU A 97 -83.19 45.68 -2.07
N GLU A 98 -84.20 45.92 -1.23
CA GLU A 98 -84.25 45.40 0.16
C GLU A 98 -84.21 43.86 0.23
N VAL A 99 -84.69 43.18 -0.82
CA VAL A 99 -84.70 41.70 -0.90
C VAL A 99 -83.29 41.12 -1.04
N VAL A 100 -82.34 41.87 -1.61
CA VAL A 100 -80.98 41.39 -1.88
C VAL A 100 -79.96 41.93 -0.84
N ALA A 101 -80.34 42.95 -0.06
CA ALA A 101 -79.46 43.65 0.87
C ALA A 101 -78.74 42.73 1.88
N GLU A 102 -79.42 41.72 2.43
CA GLU A 102 -78.81 40.75 3.36
C GLU A 102 -78.13 39.57 2.66
N LEU A 103 -78.50 39.27 1.41
CA LEU A 103 -77.97 38.15 0.63
C LEU A 103 -76.65 38.49 -0.05
N MET A 104 -76.47 39.76 -0.46
CA MET A 104 -75.26 40.23 -1.16
C MET A 104 -73.97 39.97 -0.37
N PRO A 105 -73.87 40.29 0.94
CA PRO A 105 -72.66 40.04 1.72
C PRO A 105 -72.32 38.55 1.83
N LEU A 106 -73.32 37.67 1.88
CA LEU A 106 -73.12 36.23 1.93
C LEU A 106 -72.55 35.70 0.62
N VAL A 107 -73.07 36.16 -0.52
CA VAL A 107 -72.55 35.77 -1.84
C VAL A 107 -71.14 36.30 -2.05
N VAL A 108 -70.87 37.55 -1.67
CA VAL A 108 -69.52 38.12 -1.73
C VAL A 108 -68.55 37.28 -0.88
N ALA A 109 -68.91 36.98 0.37
CA ALA A 109 -68.08 36.14 1.24
C ALA A 109 -67.86 34.73 0.65
N VAL A 110 -68.86 34.12 0.00
CA VAL A 110 -68.69 32.84 -0.68
C VAL A 110 -67.74 32.96 -1.87
N LEU A 111 -67.86 34.01 -2.69
CA LEU A 111 -66.96 34.23 -3.84
C LEU A 111 -65.52 34.50 -3.41
N GLU A 112 -65.31 35.29 -2.35
CA GLU A 112 -63.99 35.54 -1.75
C GLU A 112 -63.37 34.25 -1.18
N ASN A 113 -64.17 33.43 -0.51
CA ASN A 113 -63.70 32.13 -0.01
C ASN A 113 -63.35 31.18 -1.15
N LEU A 114 -64.13 31.16 -2.24
CA LEU A 114 -63.81 30.35 -3.42
C LEU A 114 -62.55 30.83 -4.12
N ASP A 115 -62.35 32.14 -4.23
CA ASP A 115 -61.15 32.70 -4.84
C ASP A 115 -59.90 32.40 -4.01
N SER A 116 -59.98 32.54 -2.68
CA SER A 116 -58.86 32.19 -1.79
C SER A 116 -58.49 30.70 -1.85
N VAL A 117 -59.47 29.79 -1.94
CA VAL A 117 -59.21 28.36 -2.15
C VAL A 117 -58.61 28.08 -3.52
N CYS A 118 -59.05 28.79 -4.58
CA CYS A 118 -58.43 28.67 -5.91
C CYS A 118 -56.97 29.12 -5.90
N ALA A 119 -56.67 30.25 -5.27
CA ALA A 119 -55.31 30.78 -5.14
C ALA A 119 -54.41 29.82 -4.37
N HIS A 120 -54.86 29.28 -3.24
CA HIS A 120 -54.10 28.30 -2.46
C HIS A 120 -53.90 26.97 -3.21
N SER A 121 -54.91 26.53 -3.98
CA SER A 121 -54.77 25.35 -4.84
C SER A 121 -53.76 25.56 -5.97
N GLN A 122 -53.63 26.78 -6.50
CA GLN A 122 -52.63 27.09 -7.52
C GLN A 122 -51.23 27.15 -6.92
N GLU A 123 -51.07 27.79 -5.77
CA GLU A 123 -49.82 27.86 -5.02
C GLU A 123 -49.27 26.47 -4.71
N THR A 124 -50.11 25.60 -4.15
CA THR A 124 -49.73 24.20 -3.86
C THR A 124 -49.42 23.40 -5.13
N SER A 125 -50.08 23.68 -6.26
CA SER A 125 -49.74 23.06 -7.54
C SER A 125 -48.34 23.47 -8.03
N VAL A 126 -47.97 24.73 -7.87
CA VAL A 126 -46.64 25.24 -8.25
C VAL A 126 -45.57 24.67 -7.31
N GLU A 127 -45.83 24.61 -6.00
CA GLU A 127 -44.92 24.01 -5.03
C GLU A 127 -44.67 22.52 -5.34
N LEU A 128 -45.71 21.76 -5.70
CA LEU A 128 -45.56 20.38 -6.14
C LEU A 128 -44.71 20.23 -7.41
N GLU A 129 -44.83 21.16 -8.36
CA GLU A 129 -44.02 21.14 -9.58
C GLU A 129 -42.54 21.43 -9.28
N LEU A 130 -42.25 22.43 -8.45
CA LEU A 130 -40.88 22.73 -7.99
C LEU A 130 -40.25 21.53 -7.26
N LEU A 131 -40.99 20.90 -6.35
CA LEU A 131 -40.50 19.74 -5.63
C LEU A 131 -40.27 18.53 -6.55
N ARG A 132 -41.04 18.40 -7.64
CA ARG A 132 -40.83 17.36 -8.64
C ARG A 132 -39.55 17.61 -9.45
N ASP A 133 -39.33 18.85 -9.87
CA ASP A 133 -38.11 19.24 -10.59
C ASP A 133 -36.86 19.04 -9.72
N ASP A 134 -36.92 19.44 -8.44
CA ASP A 134 -35.83 19.21 -7.48
C ASP A 134 -35.55 17.71 -7.29
N ASN A 135 -36.60 16.88 -7.26
CA ASN A 135 -36.44 15.43 -7.15
C ASN A 135 -35.77 14.82 -8.39
N GLU A 136 -36.14 15.29 -9.58
CA GLU A 136 -35.53 14.85 -10.85
C GLU A 136 -34.05 15.23 -10.94
N GLN A 137 -33.71 16.44 -10.49
CA GLN A 137 -32.31 16.87 -10.38
C GLN A 137 -31.53 16.00 -9.38
N LEU A 138 -32.10 15.72 -8.20
CA LEU A 138 -31.47 14.85 -7.20
C LEU A 138 -31.27 13.43 -7.73
N LEU A 139 -32.24 12.88 -8.47
CA LEU A 139 -32.10 11.57 -9.11
C LEU A 139 -30.97 11.55 -10.12
N THR A 140 -30.88 12.55 -10.99
CA THR A 140 -29.81 12.67 -11.99
C THR A 140 -28.43 12.74 -11.33
N GLN A 141 -28.30 13.54 -10.25
CA GLN A 141 -27.05 13.62 -9.49
C GLN A 141 -26.70 12.30 -8.80
N TYR A 142 -27.69 11.65 -8.18
CA TYR A 142 -27.51 10.35 -7.55
C TYR A 142 -27.00 9.30 -8.54
N GLU A 143 -27.58 9.24 -9.74
CA GLU A 143 -27.15 8.29 -10.77
C GLU A 143 -25.73 8.55 -11.25
N ARG A 144 -25.36 9.82 -11.44
CA ARG A 144 -23.99 10.21 -11.78
C ARG A 144 -22.98 9.79 -10.71
N GLU A 145 -23.28 10.08 -9.44
CA GLU A 145 -22.40 9.71 -8.32
C GLU A 145 -22.30 8.19 -8.17
N LYS A 146 -23.42 7.48 -8.32
CA LYS A 146 -23.45 6.01 -8.32
C LYS A 146 -22.57 5.43 -9.42
N ALA A 147 -22.58 6.01 -10.62
CA ALA A 147 -21.72 5.60 -11.73
C ALA A 147 -20.23 5.87 -11.44
N LEU A 148 -19.90 7.05 -10.92
CA LEU A 148 -18.53 7.39 -10.52
C LEU A 148 -18.00 6.45 -9.44
N ARG A 149 -18.84 6.13 -8.45
CA ARG A 149 -18.49 5.21 -7.37
C ARG A 149 -18.26 3.78 -7.87
N LYS A 150 -19.11 3.28 -8.77
CA LYS A 150 -18.90 1.98 -9.44
C LYS A 150 -17.58 1.95 -10.23
N GLN A 151 -17.27 3.02 -10.98
CA GLN A 151 -16.02 3.12 -11.72
C GLN A 151 -14.80 3.16 -10.80
N ALA A 152 -14.89 3.85 -9.66
CA ALA A 152 -13.82 3.89 -8.67
C ALA A 152 -13.59 2.51 -8.02
N GLU A 153 -14.67 1.79 -7.70
CA GLU A 153 -14.61 0.42 -7.18
C GLU A 153 -13.95 -0.55 -8.18
N GLU A 154 -14.30 -0.46 -9.47
CA GLU A 154 -13.69 -1.28 -10.53
C GLU A 154 -12.18 -1.04 -10.66
N LYS A 155 -11.77 0.23 -10.71
CA LYS A 155 -10.34 0.62 -10.74
C LYS A 155 -9.59 0.14 -9.50
N PHE A 156 -10.24 0.14 -8.34
CA PHE A 156 -9.63 -0.33 -7.11
C PHE A 156 -9.36 -1.84 -7.15
N ILE A 157 -10.30 -2.63 -7.68
CA ILE A 157 -10.13 -4.08 -7.85
C ILE A 157 -8.98 -4.37 -8.82
N GLU A 158 -8.94 -3.70 -9.98
CA GLU A 158 -7.86 -3.87 -10.96
C GLU A 158 -6.48 -3.55 -10.36
N PHE A 159 -6.42 -2.50 -9.55
CA PHE A 159 -5.20 -2.11 -8.84
C PHE A 159 -4.79 -3.16 -7.80
N GLU A 160 -5.74 -3.66 -7.00
CA GLU A 160 -5.49 -4.70 -6.00
C GLU A 160 -4.94 -5.98 -6.65
N ASP A 161 -5.54 -6.43 -7.76
CA ASP A 161 -5.10 -7.60 -8.53
C ASP A 161 -3.67 -7.40 -9.08
N SER A 162 -3.38 -6.24 -9.67
CA SER A 162 -2.03 -5.91 -10.16
C SER A 162 -0.99 -5.93 -9.04
N GLN A 163 -1.31 -5.31 -7.91
CA GLN A 163 -0.41 -5.27 -6.75
C GLN A 163 -0.20 -6.66 -6.15
N GLU A 164 -1.24 -7.49 -6.11
CA GLU A 164 -1.10 -8.87 -5.64
C GLU A 164 -0.22 -9.69 -6.59
N GLN A 165 -0.33 -9.48 -7.90
CA GLN A 165 0.50 -10.13 -8.90
C GLN A 165 1.98 -9.71 -8.77
N GLU A 166 2.27 -8.42 -8.65
CA GLU A 166 3.64 -7.92 -8.42
C GLU A 166 4.24 -8.46 -7.12
N LYS A 167 3.44 -8.48 -6.05
CA LYS A 167 3.85 -9.07 -4.76
C LYS A 167 4.21 -10.55 -4.92
N LYS A 168 3.40 -11.32 -5.65
CA LYS A 168 3.67 -12.75 -5.93
C LYS A 168 4.97 -12.91 -6.73
N GLU A 169 5.20 -12.09 -7.75
CA GLU A 169 6.41 -12.13 -8.55
C GLU A 169 7.67 -11.81 -7.72
N ILE A 170 7.62 -10.76 -6.90
CA ILE A 170 8.71 -10.40 -5.98
C ILE A 170 8.97 -11.53 -4.98
N GLN A 171 7.92 -12.13 -4.42
CA GLN A 171 8.03 -13.24 -3.48
C GLN A 171 8.74 -14.45 -4.12
N ILE A 172 8.36 -14.83 -5.34
CA ILE A 172 9.02 -15.90 -6.11
C ILE A 172 10.51 -15.57 -6.32
N ARG A 173 10.83 -14.32 -6.65
CA ARG A 173 12.22 -13.88 -6.85
C ARG A 173 13.02 -13.94 -5.55
N VAL A 174 12.43 -13.57 -4.42
CA VAL A 174 13.05 -13.69 -3.09
C VAL A 174 13.36 -15.15 -2.79
N GLU A 175 12.39 -16.05 -2.95
CA GLU A 175 12.58 -17.49 -2.70
C GLU A 175 13.67 -18.09 -3.59
N ALA A 176 13.74 -17.67 -4.85
CA ALA A 176 14.80 -18.07 -5.77
C ALA A 176 16.18 -17.61 -5.28
N LEU A 177 16.33 -16.34 -4.88
CA LEU A 177 17.58 -15.79 -4.35
C LEU A 177 17.99 -16.43 -3.01
N GLU A 178 17.03 -16.74 -2.14
CA GLU A 178 17.28 -17.47 -0.89
C GLU A 178 17.78 -18.88 -1.15
N SER A 179 17.22 -19.57 -2.15
CA SER A 179 17.69 -20.90 -2.56
C SER A 179 19.12 -20.85 -3.12
N GLN A 180 19.42 -19.84 -3.95
CA GLN A 180 20.76 -19.62 -4.51
C GLN A 180 21.78 -19.31 -3.41
N THR A 181 21.40 -18.47 -2.44
CA THR A 181 22.25 -18.13 -1.29
C THR A 181 22.60 -19.38 -0.49
N ARG A 182 21.61 -20.21 -0.13
CA ARG A 182 21.83 -21.48 0.57
C ARG A 182 22.76 -22.43 -0.19
N GLN A 183 22.65 -22.49 -1.51
CA GLN A 183 23.55 -23.30 -2.34
C GLN A 183 24.99 -22.77 -2.32
N LEU A 184 25.17 -21.45 -2.39
CA LEU A 184 26.49 -20.83 -2.34
C LEU A 184 27.16 -21.00 -0.97
N GLU A 185 26.39 -20.88 0.11
CA GLU A 185 26.87 -21.15 1.47
C GLU A 185 27.37 -22.59 1.62
N LEU A 186 26.62 -23.57 1.10
CA LEU A 186 27.04 -24.97 1.12
C LEU A 186 28.35 -25.17 0.33
N LYS A 187 28.47 -24.56 -0.85
CA LYS A 187 29.72 -24.59 -1.63
C LYS A 187 30.88 -23.97 -0.86
N ALA A 188 30.67 -22.82 -0.23
CA ALA A 188 31.70 -22.16 0.58
C ALA A 188 32.16 -23.05 1.75
N LYS A 189 31.24 -23.70 2.45
CA LYS A 189 31.57 -24.68 3.51
C LYS A 189 32.39 -25.85 2.97
N ASN A 190 32.00 -26.43 1.83
CA ASN A 190 32.75 -27.53 1.20
C ASN A 190 34.18 -27.12 0.83
N TYR A 191 34.38 -25.90 0.31
CA TYR A 191 35.72 -25.40 0.00
C TYR A 191 36.53 -25.11 1.26
N ALA A 192 35.92 -24.57 2.32
CA ALA A 192 36.59 -24.37 3.60
C ALA A 192 37.09 -25.72 4.18
N ASP A 193 36.26 -26.75 4.17
CA ASP A 193 36.65 -28.10 4.62
C ASP A 193 37.78 -28.68 3.77
N GLN A 194 37.77 -28.45 2.45
CA GLN A 194 38.84 -28.87 1.56
C GLN A 194 40.16 -28.16 1.90
N ILE A 195 40.12 -26.85 2.15
CA ILE A 195 41.29 -26.06 2.53
C ILE A 195 41.86 -26.58 3.85
N SER A 196 41.04 -26.78 4.89
CA SER A 196 41.52 -27.28 6.19
C SER A 196 42.24 -28.63 6.07
N ARG A 197 41.71 -29.56 5.26
CA ARG A 197 42.37 -30.85 5.01
C ARG A 197 43.71 -30.71 4.27
N LEU A 198 43.89 -29.69 3.44
CA LEU A 198 45.15 -29.43 2.76
C LEU A 198 46.15 -28.77 3.71
N GLU A 199 45.70 -27.84 4.55
CA GLU A 199 46.50 -27.20 5.60
C GLU A 199 47.04 -28.22 6.61
N GLU A 200 46.23 -29.21 7.01
CA GLU A 200 46.67 -30.31 7.87
C GLU A 200 47.80 -31.12 7.24
N ARG A 201 47.65 -31.53 5.97
CA ARG A 201 48.70 -32.26 5.24
C ARG A 201 49.98 -31.43 5.07
N GLU A 202 49.83 -30.13 4.80
CA GLU A 202 50.98 -29.24 4.71
C GLU A 202 51.70 -29.13 6.06
N ALA A 203 50.96 -29.07 7.16
CA ALA A 203 51.52 -29.05 8.51
C ALA A 203 52.24 -30.35 8.87
N GLU A 204 51.70 -31.51 8.46
CA GLU A 204 52.35 -32.81 8.61
C GLU A 204 53.68 -32.87 7.84
N LEU A 205 53.67 -32.51 6.55
CA LEU A 205 54.88 -32.48 5.72
C LEU A 205 55.94 -31.51 6.29
N LYS A 206 55.52 -30.35 6.82
CA LYS A 206 56.42 -29.43 7.51
C LYS A 206 57.04 -30.06 8.77
N LYS A 207 56.27 -30.81 9.56
CA LYS A 207 56.78 -31.52 10.74
C LYS A 207 57.81 -32.58 10.32
N GLU A 208 57.53 -33.37 9.30
CA GLU A 208 58.45 -34.39 8.79
C GLU A 208 59.75 -33.77 8.25
N TYR A 209 59.63 -32.69 7.46
CA TYR A 209 60.78 -31.93 6.96
C TYR A 209 61.65 -31.41 8.12
N ASN A 210 61.03 -30.79 9.12
CA ASN A 210 61.75 -30.27 10.29
C ASN A 210 62.44 -31.38 11.08
N ALA A 211 61.77 -32.52 11.27
CA ALA A 211 62.35 -33.68 11.96
C ALA A 211 63.57 -34.24 11.20
N LEU A 212 63.46 -34.38 9.87
CA LEU A 212 64.57 -34.81 9.03
C LEU A 212 65.73 -33.81 9.07
N HIS A 213 65.43 -32.51 9.02
CA HIS A 213 66.42 -31.44 9.12
C HIS A 213 67.15 -31.46 10.48
N SER A 214 66.43 -31.65 11.59
CA SER A 214 67.03 -31.80 12.92
C SER A 214 67.95 -33.02 12.97
N ARG A 215 67.51 -34.19 12.49
CA ARG A 215 68.35 -35.39 12.43
C ARG A 215 69.61 -35.19 11.58
N HIS A 216 69.48 -34.52 10.44
CA HIS A 216 70.63 -34.18 9.58
C HIS A 216 71.60 -33.24 10.30
N THR A 217 71.09 -32.22 10.99
CA THR A 217 71.89 -31.28 11.78
C THR A 217 72.62 -31.99 12.92
N GLU A 218 71.93 -32.87 13.66
CA GLU A 218 72.52 -33.72 14.70
C GLU A 218 73.63 -34.61 14.14
N MET A 219 73.44 -35.19 12.96
CA MET A 219 74.47 -36.02 12.30
C MET A 219 75.74 -35.21 12.01
N ILE A 220 75.60 -33.99 11.48
CA ILE A 220 76.74 -33.09 11.25
C ILE A 220 77.44 -32.76 12.55
N HIS A 221 76.68 -32.41 13.60
CA HIS A 221 77.25 -32.06 14.89
C HIS A 221 78.03 -33.23 15.50
N ASN A 222 77.45 -34.44 15.51
CA ASN A 222 78.14 -35.65 15.96
C ASN A 222 79.42 -35.90 15.15
N TYR A 223 79.38 -35.75 13.83
CA TYR A 223 80.57 -35.91 12.97
C TYR A 223 81.67 -34.91 13.31
N MET A 224 81.31 -33.63 13.51
CA MET A 224 82.26 -32.61 13.95
C MET A 224 82.89 -32.95 15.30
N GLU A 225 82.07 -33.36 16.27
CA GLU A 225 82.53 -33.72 17.61
C GLU A 225 83.49 -34.94 17.57
N HIS A 226 83.21 -35.93 16.72
CA HIS A 226 84.12 -37.05 16.48
C HIS A 226 85.45 -36.60 15.86
N LEU A 227 85.44 -35.68 14.89
CA LEU A 227 86.65 -35.12 14.31
C LEU A 227 87.48 -34.36 15.35
N GLU A 228 86.85 -33.57 16.22
CA GLU A 228 87.51 -32.84 17.30
C GLU A 228 88.13 -33.79 18.33
N ARG A 229 87.41 -34.84 18.74
CA ARG A 229 87.95 -35.90 19.61
C ARG A 229 89.14 -36.61 18.97
N ALA A 230 89.07 -36.95 17.68
CA ALA A 230 90.16 -37.61 16.97
C ALA A 230 91.41 -36.72 16.82
N LYS A 231 91.21 -35.39 16.64
CA LYS A 231 92.32 -34.42 16.67
C LYS A 231 92.93 -34.31 18.06
N PHE A 232 92.12 -34.31 19.12
CA PHE A 232 92.62 -34.23 20.50
C PHE A 232 93.40 -35.48 20.90
N HIS A 233 92.93 -36.69 20.57
CA HIS A 233 93.67 -37.93 20.82
C HIS A 233 95.03 -37.93 20.12
N GLN A 234 95.12 -37.42 18.89
CA GLN A 234 96.41 -37.26 18.18
C GLN A 234 97.36 -36.26 18.87
N LEU A 235 96.84 -35.28 19.62
CA LEU A 235 97.63 -34.27 20.32
C LEU A 235 98.00 -34.65 21.77
N THR A 236 97.28 -35.59 22.41
CA THR A 236 97.40 -35.87 23.86
C THR A 236 97.81 -37.32 24.21
N GLY A 237 97.94 -38.25 23.25
CA GLY A 237 98.52 -39.56 23.52
C GLY A 237 98.39 -40.54 22.36
N GLY A 238 99.52 -41.00 21.81
CA GLY A 238 99.53 -42.09 20.84
C GLY A 238 99.44 -43.44 21.53
N GLU A 239 98.45 -44.27 21.15
CA GLU A 239 98.61 -45.70 20.86
C GLU A 239 97.37 -46.29 20.14
N GLN A 240 97.63 -46.82 18.93
CA GLN A 240 96.91 -47.80 18.07
C GLN A 240 95.45 -47.56 17.56
N PRO A 241 95.19 -47.78 16.25
CA PRO A 241 93.86 -47.68 15.61
C PRO A 241 93.17 -49.05 15.46
N GLU A 242 91.84 -49.07 15.47
CA GLU A 242 91.03 -50.24 15.05
C GLU A 242 90.03 -49.85 13.95
N PRO A 243 89.68 -50.79 13.05
CA PRO A 243 89.46 -50.49 11.65
C PRO A 243 88.03 -50.13 11.27
N ILE A 244 87.98 -49.41 10.16
CA ILE A 244 86.84 -49.12 9.29
C ILE A 244 86.07 -50.40 8.97
N MET A 245 84.87 -50.56 9.52
CA MET A 245 83.93 -51.61 9.11
C MET A 245 83.00 -51.09 8.01
N HIS A 246 83.40 -51.44 6.80
CA HIS A 246 82.68 -51.57 5.53
C HIS A 246 81.15 -51.30 5.52
N SER A 247 80.80 -50.34 4.67
CA SER A 247 79.58 -50.26 3.88
C SER A 247 79.02 -51.63 3.45
N ARG A 248 77.81 -51.97 3.89
CA ARG A 248 76.96 -52.96 3.22
C ARG A 248 75.80 -52.25 2.52
N ILE A 249 76.01 -51.95 1.24
CA ILE A 249 74.94 -51.72 0.29
C ILE A 249 74.22 -53.07 0.10
N ARG A 250 73.00 -53.19 0.59
CA ARG A 250 72.04 -54.20 0.09
C ARG A 250 70.99 -53.48 -0.72
N ARG A 251 71.06 -53.65 -2.03
CA ARG A 251 70.06 -53.25 -3.00
C ARG A 251 69.34 -54.54 -3.40
N CYS A 252 68.06 -54.67 -3.06
CA CYS A 252 67.10 -55.51 -3.77
C CYS A 252 65.76 -54.76 -3.81
N ALA A 253 65.25 -54.65 -5.03
CA ALA A 253 64.02 -53.98 -5.42
C ALA A 253 62.90 -55.01 -5.62
N SER A 254 61.64 -54.57 -5.46
CA SER A 254 60.40 -55.00 -6.14
C SER A 254 59.22 -54.58 -5.25
N TYR A 255 58.44 -53.53 -5.55
CA TYR A 255 57.41 -53.41 -6.59
C TYR A 255 56.44 -54.61 -6.63
N SER A 256 55.33 -54.48 -5.91
CA SER A 256 53.96 -54.93 -6.22
C SER A 256 53.02 -54.21 -5.28
#